data_AF-A0A2G6H8A8-F1
#
_entry.id   AF-A0A2G6H8A8-F1
#
_cell.length_a   1.000
_cell.length_b   1.000
_cell.length_c   1.000
_cell.angle_alpha   90.00
_cell.angle_beta   90.00
_cell.angle_gamma   90.00
#
_symmetry.space_group_name_H-M   'P 1'
#
loop_
_entity.id
_entity.type
_entity.pdbx_description
1 polymer ?
#
loop_
_entity_poly.entity_id
_entity_poly.type
_entity_poly.pdbx_seq_one_letter_code
_entity_poly.pdbx_strand_id
1 'polypeptide(L)'
;MATFLFDDIVFGPIKSRRLGNSLGVNLLPLNAKICNFNCGYCECGWNDSKGQKFPKYEDILSRLDEGIRQCKDENIAVDVITFAGNGEPTMHPDFDKIVDAVIDLRNKYLPEAKIAVLTNAFYLHKQSVVNALQKID
;
A
#
# COMPACT_ATOMS: atom_id res chain seq x y z
N MET A 1 0.75 12.34 20.73
CA MET A 1 1.47 11.90 19.50
C MET A 1 0.90 12.71 18.35
N ALA A 2 1.75 13.33 17.53
CA ALA A 2 1.29 13.93 16.28
C ALA A 2 0.85 12.80 15.34
N THR A 3 -0.30 12.97 14.69
CA THR A 3 -0.81 12.02 13.70
C THR A 3 0.01 12.16 12.42
N PHE A 4 0.56 11.04 11.93
CA PHE A 4 1.25 10.99 10.65
C PHE A 4 0.41 10.23 9.62
N LEU A 5 -0.01 10.92 8.56
CA LEU A 5 -0.72 10.34 7.43
C LEU A 5 0.09 10.59 6.15
N PHE A 6 0.05 9.62 5.26
CA PHE A 6 0.53 9.77 3.89
C PHE A 6 -0.49 10.56 3.08
N ASP A 7 -0.01 11.59 2.39
CA ASP A 7 -0.77 12.53 1.58
C ASP A 7 -0.87 12.14 0.10
N ASP A 8 -0.30 10.99 -0.27
CA ASP A 8 -0.36 10.41 -1.62
C ASP A 8 -0.65 8.90 -1.58
N ILE A 9 -1.17 8.36 -2.69
CA ILE A 9 -1.39 6.93 -2.89
C ILE A 9 -0.05 6.22 -3.06
N VAL A 10 0.90 6.83 -3.76
CA VAL A 10 2.25 6.29 -3.94
C VAL A 10 3.27 7.25 -3.35
N PHE A 11 4.09 6.77 -2.43
CA PHE A 11 5.04 7.60 -1.70
C PHE A 11 6.40 6.90 -1.55
N GLY A 12 7.45 7.70 -1.34
CA GLY A 12 8.83 7.19 -1.30
C GLY A 12 9.48 7.16 -2.68
N PRO A 13 10.51 6.31 -2.90
CA PRO A 13 10.96 5.24 -2.02
C PRO A 13 11.54 5.70 -0.68
N ILE A 14 11.13 5.05 0.42
CA ILE A 14 11.64 5.30 1.76
C ILE A 14 12.72 4.26 2.07
N LYS A 15 13.86 4.71 2.61
CA LYS A 15 14.93 3.81 3.06
C LYS A 15 14.50 3.08 4.33
N SER A 16 13.92 1.90 4.16
CA SER A 16 13.50 0.99 5.22
C SER A 16 14.69 0.24 5.79
N ARG A 17 14.79 0.21 7.12
CA ARG A 17 15.77 -0.64 7.81
C ARG A 17 15.53 -2.14 7.58
N ARG A 18 14.29 -2.54 7.25
CA ARG A 18 13.88 -3.94 7.11
C ARG A 18 13.78 -4.41 5.67
N LEU A 19 13.44 -3.49 4.75
CA LEU A 19 13.06 -3.84 3.38
C LEU A 19 13.89 -3.12 2.30
N GLY A 20 14.95 -2.40 2.67
CA GLY A 20 15.73 -1.60 1.72
C GLY A 20 14.95 -0.38 1.24
N ASN A 21 15.12 0.01 -0.02
CA ASN A 21 14.42 1.11 -0.65
C ASN A 21 12.98 0.68 -0.99
N SER A 22 12.02 1.14 -0.18
CA SER A 22 10.63 0.72 -0.25
C SER A 22 9.75 1.78 -0.89
N LEU A 23 9.17 1.50 -2.05
CA LEU A 23 8.08 2.29 -2.63
C LEU A 23 6.77 1.95 -1.90
N GLY A 24 6.16 2.92 -1.24
CA GLY A 24 4.94 2.73 -0.46
C GLY A 24 3.68 2.90 -1.30
N VAL A 25 2.66 2.08 -1.02
CA VAL A 25 1.35 2.11 -1.67
C VAL A 25 0.24 2.19 -0.62
N ASN A 26 -0.37 3.36 -0.48
CA ASN A 26 -1.48 3.65 0.41
C ASN A 26 -2.82 3.43 -0.30
N LEU A 27 -3.55 2.39 0.09
CA LEU A 27 -4.89 2.07 -0.45
C LEU A 27 -6.03 2.76 0.33
N LEU A 28 -5.70 3.67 1.25
CA LEU A 28 -6.64 4.25 2.20
C LEU A 28 -6.76 5.76 1.97
N PRO A 29 -7.79 6.43 2.50
CA PRO A 29 -7.95 7.86 2.32
C PRO A 29 -6.70 8.63 2.77
N LEU A 30 -6.38 9.69 2.05
CA LEU A 30 -5.18 10.50 2.29
C LEU A 30 -5.31 11.38 3.55
N ASN A 31 -6.55 11.69 3.94
CA ASN A 31 -6.90 12.60 5.03
C ASN A 31 -7.39 11.89 6.30
N ALA A 32 -7.45 10.57 6.32
CA ALA A 32 -7.98 9.82 7.46
C ALA A 32 -7.35 8.44 7.59
N LYS A 33 -7.21 7.99 8.84
CA LYS A 33 -6.88 6.60 9.12
C LYS A 33 -8.14 5.74 9.00
N ILE A 34 -8.08 4.69 8.19
CA ILE A 34 -9.09 3.62 8.14
C ILE A 34 -8.46 2.29 8.55
N CYS A 35 -8.83 1.79 9.72
CA CYS A 35 -8.37 0.51 10.23
C CYS A 35 -9.46 -0.17 11.07
N ASN A 36 -9.48 -1.50 11.11
CA ASN A 36 -10.35 -2.28 11.99
C ASN A 36 -9.87 -2.28 13.46
N PHE A 37 -8.68 -1.72 13.74
CA PHE A 37 -8.13 -1.58 15.08
C PHE A 37 -7.81 -0.12 15.44
N ASN A 38 -7.94 0.19 16.73
CA ASN A 38 -7.56 1.46 17.36
C ASN A 38 -6.37 1.27 18.32
N CYS A 39 -5.23 0.81 17.79
CA CYS A 39 -4.04 0.60 18.60
C CYS A 39 -3.56 1.93 19.21
N GLY A 40 -3.43 2.00 20.54
CA GLY A 40 -3.01 3.22 21.26
C GLY A 40 -1.56 3.68 20.97
N TYR A 41 -0.80 2.86 20.25
CA TYR A 41 0.57 3.14 19.81
C TYR A 41 0.68 3.44 18.30
N CYS A 42 -0.44 3.61 17.59
CA CYS A 42 -0.43 3.82 16.16
C CYS A 42 -0.01 5.25 15.80
N GLU A 43 1.01 5.38 14.95
CA GLU A 43 1.50 6.68 14.45
C GLU A 43 0.49 7.40 13.54
N CYS A 44 -0.38 6.64 12.85
CA CYS A 44 -1.49 7.18 12.07
C CYS A 44 -2.64 7.71 12.96
N GLY A 45 -2.49 7.71 14.28
CA GLY A 45 -3.48 8.24 15.21
C GLY A 45 -4.72 7.35 15.35
N TRP A 46 -5.84 7.98 15.69
CA TRP A 46 -7.13 7.32 15.90
C TRP A 46 -7.84 7.06 14.57
N ASN A 47 -8.57 5.94 14.50
CA ASN A 47 -9.38 5.60 13.33
C ASN A 47 -10.51 6.61 13.17
N ASP A 48 -10.64 7.17 11.96
CA ASP A 48 -11.74 8.05 11.58
C ASP A 48 -12.38 7.56 10.28
N SER A 49 -13.25 6.55 10.41
CA SER A 49 -13.93 5.95 9.28
C SER A 49 -15.22 6.66 8.88
N LYS A 50 -15.60 7.76 9.55
CA LYS A 50 -16.93 8.39 9.33
C LYS A 50 -16.95 9.16 8.02
N GLY A 51 -17.74 8.67 7.06
CA GLY A 51 -17.95 9.34 5.77
C GLY A 51 -16.76 9.26 4.80
N GLN A 52 -15.67 8.60 5.20
CA GLN A 52 -14.50 8.41 4.36
C GLN A 52 -14.75 7.32 3.32
N LYS A 53 -14.20 7.52 2.12
CA LYS A 53 -14.29 6.57 1.01
C LYS A 53 -12.90 6.10 0.64
N PHE A 54 -12.77 4.82 0.34
CA PHE A 54 -11.56 4.30 -0.25
C PHE A 54 -11.28 5.01 -1.59
N PRO A 55 -10.00 5.28 -1.94
CA PRO A 55 -9.62 5.74 -3.26
C PRO A 55 -10.14 4.76 -4.33
N LYS A 56 -10.48 5.24 -5.53
CA LYS A 56 -10.99 4.35 -6.57
C LYS A 56 -9.85 3.52 -7.15
N TYR A 57 -10.20 2.33 -7.63
CA TYR A 57 -9.27 1.46 -8.33
C TYR A 57 -8.55 2.17 -9.49
N GLU A 58 -9.27 2.96 -10.30
CA GLU A 58 -8.66 3.64 -11.45
C GLU A 58 -7.63 4.70 -11.02
N ASP A 59 -7.92 5.45 -9.96
CA ASP A 59 -7.03 6.47 -9.41
C ASP A 59 -5.76 5.82 -8.85
N ILE A 60 -5.91 4.68 -8.15
CA ILE A 60 -4.79 3.89 -7.62
C ILE A 60 -3.92 3.36 -8.76
N LEU A 61 -4.53 2.76 -9.79
CA LEU A 61 -3.79 2.20 -10.92
C LEU A 61 -3.03 3.28 -11.69
N SER A 62 -3.67 4.43 -11.96
CA SER A 62 -3.02 5.56 -12.63
C SER A 62 -1.80 6.04 -11.84
N ARG A 63 -1.97 6.25 -10.53
CA ARG A 63 -0.89 6.76 -9.68
C ARG A 63 0.24 5.75 -9.48
N LEU A 64 -0.08 4.45 -9.45
CA LEU A 64 0.89 3.34 -9.44
C LEU A 64 1.74 3.29 -10.71
N ASP A 65 1.12 3.36 -11.89
CA ASP A 65 1.85 3.36 -13.16
C ASP A 65 2.80 4.56 -13.23
N GLU A 66 2.31 5.75 -12.88
CA GLU A 66 3.13 6.97 -12.83
C GLU A 66 4.31 6.84 -11.86
N GLY A 67 4.07 6.40 -10.62
CA GLY A 67 5.12 6.31 -9.60
C GLY A 67 6.18 5.25 -9.91
N ILE A 68 5.77 4.08 -10.41
CA ILE A 68 6.68 3.00 -10.79
C ILE A 68 7.50 3.39 -12.03
N ARG A 69 6.86 4.00 -13.04
CA ARG A 69 7.56 4.48 -14.23
C ARG A 69 8.54 5.58 -13.92
N GLN A 70 8.16 6.53 -13.06
CA GLN A 70 9.07 7.57 -12.61
C GLN A 70 10.32 6.97 -11.95
N CYS A 71 10.16 6.00 -11.04
CA CYS A 71 11.30 5.32 -10.42
C CYS A 71 12.20 4.65 -11.47
N LYS A 72 11.61 4.02 -12.49
CA LYS A 72 12.37 3.41 -13.58
C LYS A 72 13.11 4.44 -14.43
N ASP A 73 12.42 5.49 -14.88
CA ASP A 73 12.94 6.50 -15.80
C ASP A 73 14.06 7.34 -15.15
N GLU A 74 13.94 7.59 -13.84
CA GLU A 74 14.96 8.27 -13.03
C GLU A 74 16.03 7.31 -12.48
N ASN A 75 15.93 6.00 -12.79
CA ASN A 75 16.83 4.95 -12.33
C ASN A 75 16.97 4.90 -10.78
N ILE A 76 15.88 5.17 -10.07
CA ILE A 76 15.78 5.08 -8.62
C ILE A 76 15.66 3.60 -8.25
N ALA A 77 16.58 3.12 -7.41
CA ALA A 77 16.55 1.75 -6.91
C ALA A 77 15.32 1.51 -6.01
N VAL A 78 14.51 0.52 -6.36
CA VAL A 78 13.37 0.04 -5.58
C VAL A 78 13.59 -1.43 -5.26
N ASP A 79 13.79 -1.75 -3.98
CA ASP A 79 13.99 -3.12 -3.50
C ASP A 79 12.64 -3.81 -3.22
N VAL A 80 11.64 -3.03 -2.80
CA VAL A 80 10.30 -3.53 -2.48
C VAL A 80 9.22 -2.50 -2.83
N ILE A 81 8.07 -2.99 -3.29
CA ILE A 81 6.81 -2.25 -3.36
C ILE A 81 5.97 -2.72 -2.18
N THR A 82 5.71 -1.84 -1.23
CA THR A 82 5.06 -2.18 0.04
C THR A 82 3.67 -1.57 0.13
N PHE A 83 2.64 -2.42 0.25
CA PHE A 83 1.31 -1.98 0.68
C PHE A 83 1.37 -1.56 2.14
N ALA A 84 1.39 -0.25 2.36
CA ALA A 84 1.47 0.40 3.66
C ALA A 84 0.85 1.79 3.53
N GLY A 85 0.20 2.28 4.58
CA GLY A 85 -0.46 3.58 4.48
C GLY A 85 -1.25 3.90 5.73
N ASN A 86 -2.36 4.62 5.53
CA ASN A 86 -3.17 5.21 6.59
C ASN A 86 -4.10 4.18 7.27
N GLY A 87 -3.59 3.00 7.65
CA GLY A 87 -4.37 1.94 8.30
C GLY A 87 -4.13 0.53 7.72
N GLU A 88 -5.20 -0.27 7.61
CA GLU A 88 -5.11 -1.68 7.17
C GLU A 88 -5.38 -1.84 5.67
N PRO A 89 -4.37 -2.18 4.84
CA PRO A 89 -4.53 -2.23 3.38
C PRO A 89 -5.57 -3.26 2.91
N THR A 90 -5.67 -4.41 3.60
CA THR A 90 -6.58 -5.50 3.22
C THR A 90 -8.07 -5.18 3.41
N MET A 91 -8.39 -4.00 3.98
CA MET A 91 -9.75 -3.47 4.04
C MET A 91 -10.27 -2.95 2.70
N HIS A 92 -9.37 -2.62 1.76
CA HIS A 92 -9.78 -2.07 0.49
C HIS A 92 -10.65 -3.08 -0.28
N PRO A 93 -11.84 -2.70 -0.77
CA PRO A 93 -12.75 -3.62 -1.46
C PRO A 93 -12.14 -4.31 -2.68
N ASP A 94 -11.26 -3.62 -3.39
CA ASP A 94 -10.56 -4.12 -4.59
C ASP A 94 -9.11 -4.54 -4.28
N PHE A 95 -8.77 -4.90 -3.03
CA PHE A 95 -7.40 -5.24 -2.63
C PHE A 95 -6.78 -6.34 -3.53
N ASP A 96 -7.53 -7.40 -3.83
CA ASP A 96 -7.08 -8.50 -4.68
C ASP A 96 -6.75 -8.06 -6.11
N LYS A 97 -7.62 -7.24 -6.71
CA LYS A 97 -7.39 -6.66 -8.05
C LYS A 97 -6.18 -5.73 -8.07
N ILE A 98 -6.00 -4.93 -7.02
CA ILE A 98 -4.87 -4.01 -6.92
C ILE A 98 -3.55 -4.79 -6.77
N VAL A 99 -3.54 -5.89 -6.02
CA VAL A 99 -2.38 -6.78 -5.94
C VAL A 99 -2.00 -7.31 -7.33
N ASP A 100 -2.98 -7.76 -8.12
CA ASP A 100 -2.72 -8.22 -9.50
C ASP A 100 -2.12 -7.10 -10.37
N ALA A 101 -2.68 -5.89 -10.30
CA ALA A 101 -2.16 -4.74 -11.01
C ALA A 101 -0.73 -4.36 -10.61
N VAL A 102 -0.41 -4.41 -9.31
CA VAL A 102 0.96 -4.13 -8.81
C VAL A 102 1.94 -5.20 -9.30
N ILE A 103 1.54 -6.47 -9.34
CA ILE A 103 2.37 -7.56 -9.88
C ILE A 103 2.68 -7.29 -11.35
N ASP A 104 1.68 -6.95 -12.16
CA ASP A 104 1.87 -6.66 -13.59
C ASP A 104 2.80 -5.47 -13.83
N LEU A 105 2.59 -4.37 -13.09
CA LEU A 105 3.44 -3.18 -13.19
C LEU A 105 4.87 -3.44 -12.70
N ARG A 106 5.03 -4.14 -11.57
CA ARG A 106 6.34 -4.57 -11.04
C ARG A 106 7.07 -5.39 -12.09
N ASN A 107 6.44 -6.43 -12.62
CA ASN A 107 7.08 -7.32 -13.61
C ASN A 107 7.51 -6.57 -14.88
N LYS A 108 6.74 -5.55 -15.30
CA LYS A 108 7.03 -4.75 -16.49
C LYS A 108 8.15 -3.74 -16.30
N TYR A 109 8.22 -3.09 -15.14
CA TYR A 109 9.07 -1.92 -14.93
C TYR A 109 10.20 -2.15 -13.93
N LEU A 110 9.98 -2.97 -12.91
CA LEU A 110 10.89 -3.21 -11.78
C LEU A 110 10.90 -4.71 -11.40
N PRO A 111 11.30 -5.62 -12.32
CA PRO A 111 11.11 -7.07 -12.13
C PRO A 111 11.83 -7.65 -10.90
N GLU A 112 12.91 -7.01 -10.44
CA GLU A 112 13.69 -7.43 -9.28
C GLU A 112 13.10 -6.97 -7.95
N ALA A 113 12.20 -5.98 -7.96
CA ALA A 113 11.60 -5.44 -6.74
C ALA A 113 10.62 -6.46 -6.16
N LYS A 114 10.67 -6.73 -4.86
CA LYS A 114 9.68 -7.61 -4.20
C LYS A 114 8.35 -6.88 -3.96
N ILE A 115 7.30 -7.62 -3.64
CA ILE A 115 6.02 -7.05 -3.21
C ILE A 115 5.74 -7.50 -1.78
N ALA A 116 5.52 -6.56 -0.87
CA ALA A 116 5.23 -6.83 0.53
C ALA A 116 3.93 -6.16 1.00
N VAL A 117 3.26 -6.75 1.98
CA VAL A 117 2.07 -6.16 2.61
C VAL A 117 2.29 -6.04 4.11
N LEU A 118 2.12 -4.83 4.65
CA LEU A 118 2.06 -4.63 6.10
C LEU A 118 0.60 -4.74 6.54
N THR A 119 0.27 -5.81 7.27
CA THR A 119 -1.10 -6.11 7.71
C THR A 119 -1.16 -6.46 9.19
N ASN A 120 -2.27 -6.09 9.83
CA ASN A 120 -2.65 -6.52 11.17
C ASN A 120 -3.30 -7.93 11.21
N ALA A 121 -3.39 -8.59 10.05
CA ALA A 121 -3.87 -9.95 9.86
C ALA A 121 -5.38 -10.20 10.12
N PHE A 122 -6.18 -9.18 10.46
CA PHE A 122 -7.60 -9.36 10.78
C PHE A 122 -8.40 -10.01 9.64
N TYR A 123 -8.11 -9.64 8.39
CA TYR A 123 -8.84 -10.14 7.22
C TYR A 123 -8.28 -11.44 6.63
N LEU A 124 -7.34 -12.13 7.28
CA LEU A 124 -6.83 -13.43 6.80
C LEU A 124 -7.86 -14.56 6.83
N HIS A 125 -9.05 -14.33 7.41
CA HIS A 125 -10.19 -15.25 7.29
C HIS A 125 -10.92 -15.14 5.94
N LYS A 126 -10.66 -14.08 5.14
CA LYS A 126 -11.25 -13.90 3.81
C LYS A 126 -10.40 -14.58 2.75
N GLN A 127 -11.00 -15.50 1.99
CA GLN A 127 -10.27 -16.25 0.97
C GLN A 127 -9.70 -15.35 -0.13
N SER A 128 -10.38 -14.26 -0.52
CA SER A 128 -9.86 -13.31 -1.51
C SER A 128 -8.56 -12.64 -1.07
N VAL A 129 -8.45 -12.28 0.22
CA VAL A 129 -7.23 -11.70 0.79
C VAL A 129 -6.12 -12.73 0.84
N VAL A 130 -6.39 -13.95 1.32
CA VAL A 130 -5.39 -15.03 1.35
C VAL A 130 -4.88 -15.35 -0.06
N ASN A 131 -5.78 -15.47 -1.04
CA ASN A 131 -5.41 -15.75 -2.42
C ASN A 131 -4.55 -14.63 -3.01
N ALA A 132 -4.83 -13.36 -2.69
CA ALA A 132 -4.01 -12.24 -3.13
C ALA A 132 -2.61 -12.28 -2.49
N LEU A 133 -2.52 -12.55 -1.18
CA LEU A 133 -1.25 -12.63 -0.46
C LEU A 133 -0.38 -13.82 -0.90
N GLN A 134 -0.97 -14.90 -1.42
CA GLN A 134 -0.21 -16.04 -1.95
C GLN A 134 0.49 -15.74 -3.29
N LYS A 135 0.16 -14.62 -3.95
CA LYS A 135 0.75 -14.21 -5.24
C LYS A 135 2.01 -13.35 -5.09
N ILE A 136 2.32 -12.91 -3.87
CA ILE A 136 3.39 -11.96 -3.57
C ILE A 136 4.50 -12.61 -2.74
N ASP A 137 5.57 -11.86 -2.48
CA ASP A 137 6.86 -12.35 -1.94
C ASP A 137 6.90 -12.53 -0.41
#